data_AF-A0AAV0X949-F1
#
_entry.id   AF-A0AAV0X949-F1
#
_cell.length_a   1.000
_cell.length_b   1.000
_cell.length_c   1.000
_cell.angle_alpha   90.00
_cell.angle_beta   90.00
_cell.angle_gamma   90.00
#
_symmetry.space_group_name_H-M   'P 1'
#
loop_
_entity.id
_entity.type
_entity.pdbx_description
1 polymer ?
#
loop_
_entity_poly.entity_id
_entity_poly.type
_entity_poly.pdbx_seq_one_letter_code
_entity_poly.pdbx_strand_id
1 'polypeptide(L)'
;MADMAALISRRGQLKGQLTRLNTYVKDLNGVELEQLTIRREKANIVWKDFEEVQTQIEEENGMSTENETYSTQQRLIDDVQKFFYLRASLSGEAENCVQCMQTTSENYHKTWKSLVDRYSNKRVLIKIHTKSLFNLEPVKDESAERLRKLHGSLSGHFKALETLGKNPRSWGSLILYLITTKLDPITLEK
;
A
#
# COMPACT_ATOMS: atom_id res chain seq x y z
N MET A 1 4.49 -20.04 -38.56
CA MET A 1 4.72 -18.74 -37.88
C MET A 1 3.45 -17.95 -38.07
N ALA A 2 2.74 -17.65 -36.99
CA ALA A 2 1.55 -16.82 -37.09
C ALA A 2 2.02 -15.40 -37.42
N ASP A 3 1.16 -14.61 -38.07
CA ASP A 3 1.47 -13.19 -38.23
C ASP A 3 1.30 -12.52 -36.86
N MET A 4 2.40 -12.04 -36.29
CA MET A 4 2.44 -11.35 -35.00
C MET A 4 1.42 -10.18 -34.94
N ALA A 5 1.19 -9.49 -36.06
CA ALA A 5 0.16 -8.45 -36.13
C ALA A 5 -1.25 -9.03 -35.95
N ALA A 6 -1.51 -10.21 -36.48
CA ALA A 6 -2.78 -10.92 -36.34
C ALA A 6 -3.00 -11.40 -34.89
N LEU A 7 -1.96 -11.90 -34.21
CA LEU A 7 -2.04 -12.30 -32.80
C LEU A 7 -2.36 -11.11 -31.88
N ILE A 8 -1.65 -9.99 -32.04
CA ILE A 8 -1.89 -8.77 -31.26
C ILE A 8 -3.32 -8.26 -31.49
N SER A 9 -3.79 -8.27 -32.74
CA SER A 9 -5.16 -7.90 -33.10
C SER A 9 -6.18 -8.82 -32.43
N ARG A 10 -5.96 -10.14 -32.47
CA ARG A 10 -6.82 -11.15 -31.84
C ARG A 10 -6.90 -10.95 -30.33
N ARG A 11 -5.78 -10.73 -29.65
CA ARG A 11 -5.72 -10.41 -28.21
C ARG A 11 -6.53 -9.15 -27.88
N GLY A 12 -6.43 -8.12 -28.71
CA GLY A 12 -7.21 -6.89 -28.58
C GLY A 12 -8.72 -7.13 -28.66
N GLN A 13 -9.17 -7.98 -29.59
CA GLN A 13 -10.58 -8.37 -29.74
C GLN A 13 -11.10 -9.12 -28.51
N LEU A 14 -10.35 -10.10 -28.01
CA LEU A 14 -10.70 -10.90 -26.83
C LEU A 14 -10.80 -10.01 -25.58
N LYS A 15 -9.83 -9.10 -25.39
CA LYS A 15 -9.88 -8.08 -24.33
C LYS A 15 -11.12 -7.18 -24.43
N GLY A 16 -11.51 -6.79 -25.65
CA GLY A 16 -12.72 -6.02 -25.91
C GLY A 16 -14.01 -6.78 -25.58
N GLN A 17 -14.04 -8.09 -25.79
CA GLN A 17 -15.16 -8.94 -25.38
C GLN A 17 -15.29 -9.03 -23.84
N LEU A 18 -14.18 -9.26 -23.14
CA LEU A 18 -14.14 -9.27 -21.67
C LEU A 18 -14.53 -7.91 -21.07
N THR A 19 -14.10 -6.82 -21.69
CA THR A 19 -14.46 -5.46 -21.25
C THR A 19 -15.97 -5.22 -21.34
N ARG A 20 -16.61 -5.62 -22.45
CA ARG A 20 -18.07 -5.52 -22.62
C ARG A 20 -18.83 -6.35 -21.58
N LEU A 21 -18.33 -7.54 -21.28
CA LEU A 21 -18.91 -8.40 -20.25
C LEU A 21 -18.77 -7.79 -18.85
N ASN A 22 -17.62 -7.21 -18.52
CA ASN A 22 -17.41 -6.49 -17.27
C ASN A 22 -18.34 -5.28 -17.13
N THR A 23 -18.56 -4.52 -18.21
CA THR A 23 -19.52 -3.41 -18.21
C THR A 23 -20.94 -3.91 -17.93
N TYR A 24 -21.34 -5.03 -18.53
CA TYR A 24 -22.63 -5.67 -18.26
C TYR A 24 -22.78 -6.12 -16.81
N VAL A 25 -21.75 -6.75 -16.23
CA VAL A 25 -21.78 -7.19 -14.81
C VAL A 25 -21.84 -6.01 -13.83
N LYS A 26 -21.39 -4.81 -14.24
CA LYS A 26 -21.50 -3.61 -13.41
C LYS A 26 -22.90 -3.00 -13.39
N ASP A 27 -23.78 -3.39 -14.31
CA ASP A 27 -25.16 -2.92 -14.41
C ASP A 27 -26.13 -4.11 -14.57
N LEU A 28 -26.48 -4.73 -13.44
CA LEU A 28 -27.27 -5.96 -13.38
C LEU A 28 -28.78 -5.73 -13.23
N ASN A 29 -29.27 -4.52 -13.53
CA ASN A 29 -30.68 -4.19 -13.35
C ASN A 29 -31.58 -5.06 -14.25
N GLY A 30 -32.43 -5.89 -13.64
CA GLY A 30 -33.41 -6.74 -14.33
C GLY A 30 -32.84 -7.98 -15.02
N VAL A 31 -31.64 -8.45 -14.64
CA VAL A 31 -30.98 -9.60 -15.27
C VAL A 31 -31.42 -10.94 -14.69
N GLU A 32 -31.76 -11.89 -15.56
CA GLU A 32 -32.14 -13.27 -15.23
C GLU A 32 -30.92 -14.16 -14.92
N LEU A 33 -31.03 -15.08 -13.95
CA LEU A 33 -29.95 -15.95 -13.48
C LEU A 33 -29.37 -16.85 -14.59
N GLU A 34 -30.21 -17.28 -15.54
CA GLU A 34 -29.79 -18.10 -16.67
C GLU A 34 -28.86 -17.31 -17.63
N GLN A 35 -29.15 -16.03 -17.84
CA GLN A 35 -28.33 -15.14 -18.66
C GLN A 35 -26.95 -14.88 -18.06
N LEU A 36 -26.84 -14.86 -16.72
CA LEU A 36 -25.57 -14.77 -16.01
C LEU A 36 -24.75 -16.06 -16.14
N THR A 37 -25.41 -17.21 -16.04
CA THR A 37 -24.74 -18.52 -16.12
C THR A 37 -24.13 -18.74 -17.50
N ILE A 38 -24.89 -18.45 -18.56
CA ILE A 38 -24.42 -18.54 -19.95
C ILE A 38 -23.26 -17.56 -20.20
N ARG A 39 -23.36 -16.33 -19.69
CA ARG A 39 -22.30 -15.32 -19.88
C ARG A 39 -21.04 -15.66 -19.09
N ARG A 40 -21.15 -16.24 -17.89
CA ARG A 40 -20.00 -16.74 -17.14
C ARG A 40 -19.25 -17.81 -17.93
N GLU A 41 -19.98 -18.74 -18.54
CA GLU A 41 -19.36 -19.78 -19.37
C GLU A 41 -18.62 -19.18 -20.57
N LYS A 42 -19.26 -18.22 -21.26
CA LYS A 42 -18.62 -17.48 -22.34
C LYS A 42 -17.40 -16.70 -21.88
N ALA A 43 -17.43 -16.10 -20.68
CA ALA A 43 -16.29 -15.38 -20.12
C ALA A 43 -15.09 -16.30 -19.88
N ASN A 44 -15.32 -17.50 -19.34
CA ASN A 44 -14.28 -18.50 -19.11
C ASN A 44 -13.62 -18.96 -20.42
N ILE A 45 -14.44 -19.21 -21.45
CA ILE A 45 -13.95 -19.60 -22.78
C ILE A 45 -13.10 -18.47 -23.38
N VAL A 46 -13.61 -17.24 -23.39
CA VAL A 46 -12.89 -16.06 -23.92
C VAL A 46 -11.60 -15.79 -23.15
N TRP A 47 -11.58 -16.05 -21.85
CA TRP A 47 -10.38 -15.92 -21.02
C TRP A 47 -9.32 -16.95 -21.40
N LYS A 48 -9.71 -18.22 -21.58
CA LYS A 48 -8.80 -19.28 -22.02
C LYS A 48 -8.19 -18.97 -23.40
N ASP A 49 -9.01 -18.53 -24.35
CA ASP A 49 -8.54 -18.11 -25.68
C ASP A 49 -7.56 -16.93 -25.59
N PHE A 50 -7.75 -16.03 -24.61
CA PHE A 50 -6.85 -14.89 -24.41
C PHE A 50 -5.48 -15.34 -23.90
N GLU A 51 -5.45 -16.26 -22.94
CA GLU A 51 -4.21 -16.85 -22.42
C GLU A 51 -3.42 -17.56 -23.52
N GLU A 52 -4.09 -18.38 -24.35
CA GLU A 52 -3.43 -19.09 -25.46
C GLU A 52 -2.79 -18.12 -26.48
N VAL A 53 -3.49 -17.05 -26.86
CA VAL A 53 -2.94 -16.04 -27.79
C VAL A 53 -1.81 -15.25 -27.13
N GLN A 54 -1.89 -14.98 -25.83
CA GLN A 54 -0.84 -14.29 -25.10
C GLN A 54 0.44 -15.14 -25.03
N THR A 55 0.32 -16.44 -24.72
CA THR A 55 1.47 -17.37 -24.71
C THR A 55 2.13 -17.47 -26.10
N GLN A 56 1.34 -17.57 -27.18
CA GLN A 56 1.88 -17.57 -28.55
C GLN A 56 2.66 -16.29 -28.88
N ILE A 57 2.19 -15.12 -28.44
CA ILE A 57 2.89 -13.84 -28.61
C ILE A 57 4.22 -13.83 -27.85
N GLU A 58 4.26 -14.42 -26.65
CA GLU A 58 5.46 -14.44 -25.81
C GLU A 58 6.53 -15.39 -26.35
N GLU A 59 6.10 -16.56 -26.84
CA GLU A 59 6.95 -17.53 -27.55
C GLU A 59 7.57 -16.92 -28.81
N GLU A 60 6.77 -16.25 -29.65
CA GLU A 60 7.27 -15.59 -30.87
C GLU A 60 8.22 -14.41 -30.58
N ASN A 61 8.10 -13.77 -29.42
CA ASN A 61 9.02 -12.71 -28.99
C ASN A 61 10.30 -13.22 -28.31
N GLY A 62 10.48 -14.54 -28.19
CA GLY A 62 11.67 -15.13 -27.56
C GLY A 62 11.79 -14.81 -26.06
N MET A 63 10.68 -14.49 -25.38
CA MET A 63 10.66 -14.40 -23.92
C MET A 63 10.53 -15.81 -23.36
N SER A 64 11.50 -16.23 -22.55
CA SER A 64 11.48 -17.53 -21.87
C SER A 64 10.29 -17.65 -20.93
N THR A 65 9.55 -18.75 -21.07
CA THR A 65 8.40 -19.20 -20.28
C THR A 65 8.79 -19.63 -18.85
N GLU A 66 9.41 -18.73 -18.08
CA GLU A 66 9.58 -18.90 -16.63
C GLU A 66 8.67 -17.97 -15.81
N ASN A 67 7.82 -17.16 -16.45
CA ASN A 67 7.00 -16.17 -15.76
C ASN A 67 5.46 -16.29 -15.95
N GLU A 68 4.94 -17.35 -16.56
CA GLU A 68 3.48 -17.51 -16.74
C GLU A 68 2.84 -18.60 -15.86
N THR A 69 3.27 -18.71 -14.61
CA THR A 69 2.39 -19.23 -13.52
C THR A 69 1.90 -18.07 -12.63
N TYR A 70 1.75 -16.88 -13.20
CA TYR A 70 1.34 -15.65 -12.50
C TYR A 70 0.12 -14.98 -13.14
N SER A 71 -0.98 -15.70 -13.40
CA SER A 71 -2.18 -15.01 -13.93
C SER A 71 -3.54 -15.68 -13.68
N THR A 72 -3.75 -16.34 -12.53
CA THR A 72 -5.15 -16.72 -12.16
C THR A 72 -5.57 -16.41 -10.72
N GLN A 73 -4.73 -15.80 -9.90
CA GLN A 73 -5.19 -15.24 -8.63
C GLN A 73 -4.54 -13.86 -8.47
N GLN A 74 -5.28 -12.89 -7.92
CA GLN A 74 -4.73 -11.64 -7.41
C GLN A 74 -3.35 -11.92 -6.82
N ARG A 75 -2.28 -11.27 -7.31
CA ARG A 75 -0.88 -11.57 -7.01
C ARG A 75 -0.62 -11.47 -5.49
N LEU A 76 -0.99 -12.51 -4.75
CA LEU A 76 -0.71 -12.68 -3.34
C LEU A 76 0.78 -13.03 -3.30
N ILE A 77 1.57 -12.06 -2.89
CA ILE A 77 2.99 -12.27 -2.59
C ILE A 77 3.05 -13.43 -1.57
N ASP A 78 3.77 -14.49 -1.91
CA ASP A 78 3.93 -15.63 -1.00
C ASP A 78 4.67 -15.19 0.27
N ASP A 79 4.45 -15.87 1.39
CA ASP A 79 5.04 -15.47 2.68
C ASP A 79 6.57 -15.50 2.68
N VAL A 80 7.19 -16.38 1.89
CA VAL A 80 8.64 -16.38 1.69
C VAL A 80 9.08 -15.09 1.00
N GLN A 81 8.36 -14.67 -0.05
CA GLN A 81 8.62 -13.41 -0.75
C GLN A 81 8.38 -12.20 0.16
N LYS A 82 7.30 -12.19 0.94
CA LYS A 82 7.05 -11.15 1.95
C LYS A 82 8.20 -11.07 2.95
N PHE A 83 8.79 -12.21 3.32
CA PHE A 83 9.91 -12.23 4.25
C PHE A 83 11.19 -11.65 3.64
N PHE A 84 11.48 -11.94 2.37
CA PHE A 84 12.59 -11.29 1.67
C PHE A 84 12.42 -9.76 1.64
N TYR A 85 11.23 -9.28 1.29
CA TYR A 85 10.95 -7.83 1.30
C TYR A 85 11.03 -7.23 2.71
N LEU A 86 10.53 -7.93 3.71
CA LEU A 86 10.63 -7.51 5.11
C LEU A 86 12.09 -7.32 5.50
N ARG A 87 12.95 -8.32 5.29
CA ARG A 87 14.38 -8.22 5.62
C ARG A 87 15.06 -7.07 4.91
N ALA A 88 14.79 -6.90 3.61
CA ALA A 88 15.35 -5.79 2.82
C ALA A 88 14.88 -4.40 3.30
N SER A 89 13.77 -4.33 4.02
CA SER A 89 13.20 -3.07 4.53
C SER A 89 13.60 -2.76 5.98
N LEU A 90 14.21 -3.71 6.69
CA LEU A 90 14.67 -3.51 8.07
C LEU A 90 16.09 -2.93 8.08
N SER A 91 16.40 -2.20 9.15
CA SER A 91 17.76 -1.70 9.40
C SER A 91 18.05 -1.64 10.90
N GLY A 92 19.34 -1.62 11.25
CA GLY A 92 19.80 -1.44 12.63
C GLY A 92 19.34 -2.57 13.56
N GLU A 93 18.80 -2.21 14.72
CA GLU A 93 18.42 -3.21 15.74
C GLU A 93 17.31 -4.15 15.27
N ALA A 94 16.37 -3.66 14.45
CA ALA A 94 15.28 -4.47 13.94
C ALA A 94 15.79 -5.53 12.95
N GLU A 95 16.79 -5.21 12.13
CA GLU A 95 17.44 -6.15 11.21
C GLU A 95 18.23 -7.22 11.97
N ASN A 96 19.01 -6.81 12.98
CA ASN A 96 19.78 -7.73 13.83
C ASN A 96 18.90 -8.79 14.51
N CYS A 97 17.67 -8.43 14.89
CA CYS A 97 16.72 -9.37 15.49
C CYS A 97 16.26 -10.48 14.53
N VAL A 98 16.34 -10.24 13.22
CA VAL A 98 15.82 -11.12 12.16
C VAL A 98 16.93 -11.89 11.45
N GLN A 99 18.18 -11.42 11.56
CA GLN A 99 19.33 -11.97 10.85
C GLN A 99 19.56 -13.46 11.12
N CYS A 100 19.28 -13.94 12.33
CA CYS A 100 19.45 -15.34 12.74
C CYS A 100 18.30 -16.27 12.30
N MET A 101 17.23 -15.75 11.70
CA MET A 101 16.07 -16.54 11.28
C MET A 101 16.21 -17.01 9.83
N GLN A 102 15.93 -18.29 9.59
CA GLN A 102 15.86 -18.85 8.23
C GLN A 102 14.64 -18.30 7.48
N THR A 103 14.80 -17.98 6.20
CA THR A 103 13.72 -17.43 5.36
C THR A 103 12.71 -18.51 4.99
N THR A 104 11.73 -18.74 5.87
CA THR A 104 10.63 -19.70 5.69
C THR A 104 9.28 -19.01 5.93
N SER A 105 8.19 -19.54 5.36
CA SER A 105 6.83 -19.00 5.56
C SER A 105 6.42 -18.98 7.04
N GLU A 106 6.80 -20.01 7.81
CA GLU A 106 6.52 -20.05 9.26
C GLU A 106 7.28 -18.95 10.02
N ASN A 107 8.56 -18.75 9.68
CA ASN A 107 9.38 -17.73 10.34
C ASN A 107 8.95 -16.31 9.96
N TYR A 108 8.38 -16.08 8.77
CA TYR A 108 7.80 -14.79 8.42
C TYR A 108 6.79 -14.32 9.46
N HIS A 109 5.80 -15.16 9.78
CA HIS A 109 4.74 -14.81 10.72
C HIS A 109 5.26 -14.57 12.15
N LYS A 110 6.18 -15.42 12.62
CA LYS A 110 6.83 -15.25 13.94
C LYS A 110 7.64 -13.96 13.99
N THR A 111 8.41 -13.68 12.95
CA THR A 111 9.23 -12.47 12.82
C THR A 111 8.35 -11.23 12.81
N TRP A 112 7.35 -11.21 11.92
CA TRP A 112 6.43 -10.09 11.77
C TRP A 112 5.73 -9.78 13.08
N LYS A 113 5.19 -10.81 13.76
CA LYS A 113 4.57 -10.66 15.07
C LYS A 113 5.55 -10.08 16.10
N SER A 114 6.76 -10.61 16.18
CA SER A 114 7.79 -10.12 17.11
C SER A 114 8.14 -8.64 16.87
N LEU A 115 8.29 -8.24 15.60
CA LEU A 115 8.53 -6.85 15.22
C LEU A 115 7.35 -5.94 15.59
N VAL A 116 6.12 -6.38 15.34
CA VAL A 116 4.90 -5.64 15.71
C VAL A 116 4.80 -5.51 17.23
N ASP A 117 5.00 -6.58 17.99
CA ASP A 117 4.93 -6.57 19.44
C ASP A 117 5.98 -5.63 20.05
N ARG A 118 7.19 -5.62 19.48
CA ARG A 118 8.31 -4.78 19.95
C ARG A 118 8.17 -3.31 19.56
N TYR A 119 7.88 -3.03 18.29
CA TYR A 119 7.94 -1.67 17.73
C TYR A 119 6.58 -0.99 17.55
N SER A 120 5.48 -1.76 17.47
CA SER A 120 4.12 -1.22 17.35
C SER A 120 3.41 -1.07 18.71
N ASN A 121 4.16 -0.86 19.78
CA ASN A 121 3.58 -0.60 21.10
C ASN A 121 2.92 0.79 21.13
N LYS A 122 1.58 0.81 20.98
CA LYS A 122 0.79 2.04 20.93
C LYS A 122 1.06 2.98 22.10
N ARG A 123 1.24 2.47 23.33
CA ARG A 123 1.49 3.30 24.52
C ARG A 123 2.84 4.01 24.41
N VAL A 124 3.87 3.31 23.96
CA VAL A 124 5.21 3.87 23.76
C VAL A 124 5.18 4.90 22.62
N LEU A 125 4.53 4.58 21.50
CA LEU A 125 4.40 5.50 20.37
C LEU A 125 3.66 6.79 20.75
N ILE A 126 2.56 6.69 21.50
CA ILE A 126 1.85 7.86 22.04
C ILE A 126 2.80 8.69 22.90
N LYS A 127 3.56 8.05 23.81
CA LYS A 127 4.53 8.76 24.66
C LYS A 127 5.62 9.45 23.85
N ILE A 128 6.15 8.80 22.82
CA ILE A 128 7.18 9.36 21.93
C ILE A 128 6.63 10.59 21.21
N HIS A 129 5.50 10.48 20.52
CA HIS A 129 4.92 11.61 19.79
C HIS A 129 4.51 12.75 20.71
N THR A 130 3.96 12.44 21.89
CA THR A 130 3.65 13.45 22.91
C THR A 130 4.92 14.15 23.38
N LYS A 131 5.98 13.41 23.72
CA LYS A 131 7.26 14.00 24.13
C LYS A 131 7.88 14.86 23.04
N SER A 132 7.92 14.37 21.80
CA SER A 132 8.44 15.12 20.65
C SER A 132 7.66 16.41 20.40
N LEU A 133 6.33 16.37 20.58
CA LEU A 133 5.45 17.53 20.48
C LEU A 133 5.82 18.62 21.51
N PHE A 134 6.05 18.26 22.78
CA PHE A 134 6.49 19.22 23.81
C PHE A 134 7.94 19.71 23.60
N ASN A 135 8.78 18.87 22.99
CA ASN A 135 10.19 19.16 22.72
C ASN A 135 10.44 19.87 21.37
N LEU A 136 9.40 20.25 20.62
CA LEU A 136 9.56 21.04 19.41
C LEU A 136 10.37 22.32 19.72
N GLU A 137 11.30 22.66 18.84
CA GLU A 137 12.14 23.85 19.03
C GLU A 137 11.30 25.12 18.76
N PRO A 138 11.34 26.13 19.66
CA PRO A 138 10.67 27.40 19.43
C PRO A 138 11.25 28.12 18.21
N VAL A 139 10.39 28.75 17.42
CA VAL A 139 10.80 29.64 16.33
C VAL A 139 11.25 30.96 16.97
N LYS A 140 12.54 31.27 16.85
CA LYS A 140 13.15 32.47 17.48
C LYS A 140 13.13 33.71 16.59
N ASP A 141 13.01 33.52 15.28
CA ASP A 141 13.13 34.57 14.27
C ASP A 141 11.95 34.47 13.28
N GLU A 142 11.45 35.60 12.80
CA GLU A 142 10.35 35.67 11.82
C GLU A 142 10.80 35.06 10.48
N SER A 143 10.54 33.77 10.30
CA SER A 143 10.91 33.03 9.10
C SER A 143 9.77 32.11 8.67
N ALA A 144 9.20 32.41 7.50
CA ALA A 144 8.15 31.58 6.89
C ALA A 144 8.59 30.12 6.70
N GLU A 145 9.88 29.87 6.45
CA GLU A 145 10.41 28.51 6.34
C GLU A 145 10.36 27.77 7.68
N ARG A 146 10.78 28.42 8.77
CA ARG A 146 10.76 27.83 10.12
C ARG A 146 9.33 27.60 10.60
N LEU A 147 8.41 28.53 10.33
CA LEU A 147 6.99 28.36 10.63
C LEU A 147 6.37 27.19 9.86
N ARG A 148 6.67 27.01 8.57
CA ARG A 148 6.22 25.84 7.80
C ARG A 148 6.79 24.54 8.35
N LYS A 149 8.06 24.52 8.75
CA LYS A 149 8.71 23.35 9.38
C LYS A 149 8.06 23.01 10.73
N LEU A 150 7.79 24.01 11.57
CA LEU A 150 7.07 23.83 12.85
C LEU A 150 5.67 23.27 12.61
N HIS A 151 4.89 23.90 11.71
CA HIS A 151 3.55 23.43 11.35
C HIS A 151 3.57 21.99 10.80
N GLY A 152 4.51 21.68 9.92
CA GLY A 152 4.68 20.33 9.37
C GLY A 152 4.98 19.30 10.46
N SER A 153 5.85 19.65 11.42
CA SER A 153 6.21 18.77 12.54
C SER A 153 5.02 18.57 13.51
N LEU A 154 4.32 19.66 13.83
CA LEU A 154 3.11 19.65 14.66
C LEU A 154 2.02 18.78 14.03
N SER A 155 1.72 19.01 12.75
CA SER A 155 0.73 18.24 11.99
C SER A 155 1.12 16.78 11.85
N GLY A 156 2.40 16.48 11.63
CA GLY A 156 2.93 15.12 11.60
C GLY A 156 2.70 14.37 12.90
N HIS A 157 3.02 14.99 14.04
CA HIS A 157 2.77 14.39 15.36
C HIS A 157 1.28 14.24 15.66
N PHE A 158 0.44 15.21 15.26
CA PHE A 158 -1.02 15.11 15.44
C PHE A 158 -1.60 13.95 14.65
N LYS A 159 -1.22 13.82 13.38
CA LYS A 159 -1.69 12.74 12.52
C LYS A 159 -1.24 11.37 13.03
N ALA A 160 -0.01 11.26 13.54
CA ALA A 160 0.47 10.03 14.16
C ALA A 160 -0.29 9.69 15.45
N LEU A 161 -0.70 10.67 16.25
CA LEU A 161 -1.54 10.45 17.42
C LEU A 161 -2.98 10.07 17.03
N GLU A 162 -3.52 10.65 15.96
CA GLU A 162 -4.82 10.28 15.37
C GLU A 162 -4.83 8.82 14.92
N THR A 163 -3.80 8.34 14.21
CA THR A 163 -3.70 6.92 13.81
C THR A 163 -3.55 5.96 14.99
N LEU A 164 -3.04 6.45 16.13
CA LEU A 164 -2.97 5.70 17.39
C LEU A 164 -4.27 5.78 18.22
N GLY A 165 -5.32 6.40 17.69
CA GLY A 165 -6.64 6.50 18.33
C GLY A 165 -6.75 7.60 19.39
N LYS A 166 -5.88 8.61 19.33
CA LYS A 166 -6.01 9.83 20.14
C LYS A 166 -6.63 10.96 19.31
N ASN A 167 -7.20 11.95 19.99
CA ASN A 167 -7.74 13.14 19.34
C ASN A 167 -7.00 14.37 19.86
N PRO A 168 -5.84 14.75 19.29
CA PRO A 168 -5.08 15.92 19.72
C PRO A 168 -5.86 17.23 19.57
N ARG A 169 -6.78 17.30 18.60
CA ARG A 169 -7.58 18.51 18.34
C ARG A 169 -8.56 18.81 19.46
N SER A 170 -8.97 17.80 20.24
CA SER A 170 -9.85 17.99 21.39
C SER A 170 -9.11 18.39 22.67
N TRP A 171 -7.78 18.56 22.65
CA TRP A 171 -7.00 18.93 23.84
C TRP A 171 -7.08 20.43 24.16
N GLY A 172 -7.69 21.24 23.29
CA GLY A 172 -8.10 22.62 23.58
C GLY A 172 -6.95 23.52 24.03
N SER A 173 -7.09 24.11 25.23
CA SER A 173 -6.17 25.10 25.79
C SER A 173 -4.75 24.59 25.99
N LEU A 174 -4.55 23.28 26.21
CA LEU A 174 -3.21 22.69 26.34
C LEU A 174 -2.40 22.82 25.05
N ILE A 175 -3.05 22.53 23.91
CA ILE A 175 -2.42 22.65 22.60
C ILE A 175 -2.25 24.11 22.21
N LEU A 176 -3.24 24.96 22.52
CA LEU A 176 -3.12 26.40 22.32
C LEU A 176 -1.89 26.95 23.06
N TYR A 177 -1.77 26.65 24.35
CA TYR A 177 -0.63 27.06 25.16
C TYR A 177 0.68 26.54 24.56
N LEU A 178 0.74 25.25 24.23
CA LEU A 178 1.93 24.70 23.60
C LEU A 178 2.32 25.46 22.33
N ILE A 179 1.40 25.67 21.39
CA ILE A 179 1.67 26.38 20.14
C ILE A 179 2.19 27.79 20.42
N THR A 180 1.56 28.52 21.35
CA THR A 180 2.01 29.86 21.73
C THR A 180 3.43 29.86 22.33
N THR A 181 3.83 28.83 23.07
CA THR A 181 5.22 28.73 23.58
C THR A 181 6.27 28.44 22.50
N LYS A 182 5.84 28.04 21.29
CA LYS A 182 6.74 27.70 20.17
C LYS A 182 6.78 28.75 19.07
N LEU A 183 5.89 29.74 19.10
CA LEU A 183 5.86 30.87 18.17
C LEU A 183 6.70 32.02 18.71
N ASP A 184 7.23 32.85 17.81
CA ASP A 184 7.92 34.08 18.19
C ASP A 184 6.91 35.16 18.66
N PRO A 185 7.33 36.11 19.51
CA PRO A 185 6.46 37.15 20.05
C PRO A 185 5.82 38.04 18.96
N ILE A 186 6.54 38.30 17.87
CA ILE A 186 6.10 39.17 16.78
C ILE A 186 4.94 38.53 16.00
N THR A 187 4.99 37.22 15.79
CA THR A 187 3.91 36.45 15.18
C THR A 187 2.70 36.29 16.12
N LEU A 188 2.89 36.39 17.44
CA LEU A 188 1.80 36.34 18.43
C LEU A 188 1.07 37.67 18.61
N GLU A 189 1.71 38.80 18.30
CA GLU A 189 1.11 40.15 18.42
C GLU A 189 0.29 40.57 17.18
N LYS A 190 0.38 39.83 16.06
CA LYS A 190 -0.42 40.06 14.84
C LYS A 190 -1.72 39.26 14.86
#